data_AF-A0A238BQX4-F1
#
_entry.id   AF-A0A238BQX4-F1
#
_cell.length_a   1.000
_cell.length_b   1.000
_cell.length_c   1.000
_cell.angle_alpha   90.00
_cell.angle_beta   90.00
_cell.angle_gamma   90.00
#
_symmetry.space_group_name_H-M   'P 1'
#
loop_
_entity.id
_entity.type
_entity.pdbx_description
1 polymer ?
#
loop_
_entity_poly.entity_id
_entity_poly.type
_entity_poly.pdbx_seq_one_letter_code
_entity_poly.pdbx_strand_id
1 'polypeptide(L)'
;MQCDIPMFTGGCLNITYVAEDIGVRLSLSINGYIYVSKELSLRNPPPYCLSLPFLKEYAAICLRLRNLKFRQTTLDGCVELEAELYHVHVATAHLGCFSIPI
;
A
#
# COMPACT_ATOMS: atom_id res chain seq x y z
N MET A 1 -13.57 -13.84 -3.57
CA MET A 1 -12.86 -12.80 -2.80
C MET A 1 -12.55 -11.68 -3.77
N GLN A 2 -13.07 -10.48 -3.51
CA GLN A 2 -12.78 -9.29 -4.32
C GLN A 2 -11.36 -8.83 -3.95
N CYS A 3 -10.49 -8.68 -4.94
CA CYS A 3 -9.15 -8.14 -4.75
C CYS A 3 -9.10 -6.76 -5.39
N ASP A 4 -8.65 -5.74 -4.66
CA ASP A 4 -8.53 -4.39 -5.22
C ASP A 4 -7.31 -4.31 -6.16
N ILE A 5 -6.14 -4.79 -5.71
CA ILE A 5 -4.89 -4.76 -6.48
C ILE A 5 -4.17 -6.11 -6.39
N PRO A 6 -4.07 -6.88 -7.49
CA PRO A 6 -3.27 -8.09 -7.55
C PRO A 6 -1.78 -7.74 -7.69
N MET A 7 -0.93 -8.32 -6.83
CA MET A 7 0.52 -8.04 -6.83
C MET A 7 1.36 -9.16 -7.48
N PHE A 8 1.04 -10.41 -7.14
CA PHE A 8 1.70 -11.63 -7.66
C PHE A 8 0.73 -12.82 -7.54
N THR A 9 1.11 -14.01 -8.01
CA THR A 9 0.26 -15.20 -7.94
C THR A 9 -0.14 -15.54 -6.50
N GLY A 10 -1.43 -15.31 -6.18
CA GLY A 10 -1.99 -15.52 -4.84
C GLY A 10 -1.82 -14.36 -3.86
N GLY A 11 -1.09 -13.30 -4.23
CA GLY A 11 -0.91 -12.09 -3.42
C GLY A 11 -1.91 -10.99 -3.78
N CYS A 12 -2.65 -10.50 -2.79
CA CYS A 12 -3.65 -9.46 -2.97
C CYS A 12 -3.49 -8.34 -1.94
N LEU A 13 -3.55 -7.09 -2.41
CA LEU A 13 -3.62 -5.90 -1.58
C LEU A 13 -5.06 -5.35 -1.62
N ASN A 14 -5.68 -5.20 -0.44
CA ASN A 14 -6.98 -4.53 -0.29
C ASN A 14 -6.82 -3.20 0.44
N ILE A 15 -7.64 -2.23 0.05
CA ILE A 15 -7.56 -0.83 0.49
C ILE A 15 -8.97 -0.37 0.91
N THR A 16 -9.13 -0.01 2.18
CA THR A 16 -10.42 0.50 2.68
C THR A 16 -10.25 1.86 3.34
N TYR A 17 -11.19 2.77 3.12
CA TYR A 17 -11.19 4.08 3.78
C TYR A 17 -11.57 3.96 5.26
N VAL A 18 -10.91 4.75 6.11
CA VAL A 18 -11.17 4.84 7.55
C VAL A 18 -11.44 6.31 7.89
N ALA A 19 -12.72 6.62 8.13
CA ALA A 19 -13.18 8.00 8.31
C ALA A 19 -12.67 8.67 9.59
N GLU A 20 -12.55 7.91 10.69
CA GLU A 20 -12.17 8.42 12.01
C GLU A 20 -10.80 9.13 11.99
N ASP A 21 -9.84 8.56 11.25
CA ASP A 21 -8.46 9.07 11.17
C ASP A 21 -8.11 9.76 9.84
N ILE A 22 -9.10 9.90 8.92
CA ILE A 22 -8.88 10.27 7.52
C ILE A 22 -7.72 9.43 6.96
N GLY A 23 -7.89 8.11 7.03
CA GLY A 23 -6.86 7.13 6.73
C GLY A 23 -7.33 6.10 5.70
N VAL A 24 -6.39 5.27 5.27
CA VAL A 24 -6.69 4.01 4.58
C VAL A 24 -6.10 2.85 5.34
N ARG A 25 -6.85 1.76 5.44
CA ARG A 25 -6.35 0.47 5.91
C ARG A 25 -5.90 -0.35 4.72
N LEU A 26 -4.61 -0.67 4.70
CA LEU A 26 -3.98 -1.57 3.75
C LEU A 26 -3.89 -2.96 4.37
N SER A 27 -4.37 -3.96 3.64
CA SER A 27 -4.20 -5.36 4.04
C SER A 27 -3.61 -6.18 2.90
N LEU A 28 -2.46 -6.80 3.18
CA LEU A 28 -1.83 -7.77 2.29
C LEU A 28 -2.28 -9.17 2.70
N SER A 29 -2.88 -9.87 1.75
CA SER A 29 -3.25 -11.27 1.89
C SER A 29 -2.49 -12.14 0.89
N ILE A 30 -2.11 -13.35 1.33
CA ILE A 30 -1.50 -14.38 0.48
C ILE A 30 -2.36 -15.62 0.60
N ASN A 31 -2.85 -16.13 -0.53
CA ASN A 31 -3.77 -17.28 -0.58
C ASN A 31 -5.00 -17.11 0.33
N GLY A 32 -5.49 -15.86 0.47
CA GLY A 32 -6.65 -15.52 1.30
C GLY A 32 -6.35 -15.27 2.79
N TYR A 33 -5.12 -15.50 3.27
CA TYR A 33 -4.74 -15.21 4.64
C TYR A 33 -4.10 -13.82 4.75
N ILE A 34 -4.58 -12.99 5.68
CA ILE A 34 -4.04 -11.65 5.91
C ILE A 34 -2.75 -11.76 6.74
N TYR A 35 -1.62 -11.37 6.16
CA TYR A 35 -0.31 -11.37 6.84
C TYR A 35 0.09 -9.99 7.36
N VAL A 36 -0.36 -8.93 6.69
CA VAL A 36 -0.10 -7.54 7.09
C VAL A 36 -1.40 -6.77 7.04
N SER A 37 -1.69 -6.02 8.10
CA SER A 37 -2.82 -5.09 8.17
C SER A 37 -2.35 -3.81 8.88
N LYS A 38 -2.42 -2.68 8.18
CA LYS A 38 -1.90 -1.40 8.65
C LYS A 38 -2.78 -0.24 8.21
N GLU A 39 -2.92 0.74 9.07
CA GLU A 39 -3.62 1.99 8.76
C GLU A 39 -2.59 3.08 8.49
N LEU A 40 -2.81 3.79 7.39
CA LEU A 40 -2.00 4.92 6.96
C LEU A 40 -2.86 6.17 6.95
N SER A 41 -2.35 7.26 7.52
CA SER A 41 -3.02 8.56 7.44
C SER A 41 -2.90 9.14 6.03
N LEU A 42 -3.98 9.73 5.51
CA LEU A 42 -3.98 10.41 4.21
C LEU A 42 -3.59 11.88 4.29
N ARG A 43 -3.49 12.46 5.49
CA ARG A 43 -3.14 13.89 5.66
C ARG A 43 -1.69 14.18 5.27
N ASN A 44 -0.80 13.21 5.44
CA ASN A 44 0.58 13.22 4.96
C ASN A 44 1.10 11.77 4.99
N PRO A 45 0.74 10.91 4.03
CA PRO A 45 1.07 9.49 4.12
C PRO A 45 2.58 9.30 3.98
N PRO A 46 3.31 8.91 5.06
CA PRO A 46 4.66 8.43 4.87
C PRO A 46 4.62 7.12 4.06
N PRO A 47 5.68 6.80 3.30
CA PRO A 47 5.79 5.47 2.72
C PRO A 47 5.77 4.41 3.84
N TYR A 48 5.00 3.35 3.64
CA TYR A 48 4.97 2.22 4.57
C TYR A 48 5.99 1.17 4.14
N CYS A 49 7.08 1.07 4.88
CA CYS A 49 8.19 0.18 4.54
C CYS A 49 8.12 -1.15 5.29
N LEU A 50 8.17 -2.23 4.52
CA LEU A 50 8.31 -3.60 4.98
C LEU A 50 9.76 -4.03 4.80
N SER A 51 10.49 -4.16 5.91
CA SER A 51 11.81 -4.78 5.91
C SER A 51 11.67 -6.27 5.57
N LEU A 52 12.48 -6.73 4.62
CA LEU A 52 12.46 -8.14 4.25
C LEU A 52 13.07 -9.00 5.37
N PRO A 53 12.46 -10.14 5.73
CA PRO A 53 13.06 -11.08 6.68
C PRO A 53 14.49 -11.42 6.25
N PHE A 54 15.42 -11.51 7.22
CA PHE A 54 16.85 -11.77 7.01
C PHE A 54 17.68 -10.67 6.32
N LEU A 55 17.03 -9.66 5.71
CA LEU A 55 17.71 -8.53 5.04
C LEU A 55 17.30 -7.18 5.64
N LYS A 56 16.85 -7.17 6.90
CA LYS A 56 16.19 -5.99 7.49
C LYS A 56 17.04 -4.70 7.46
N GLU A 57 18.36 -4.84 7.57
CA GLU A 57 19.33 -3.73 7.52
C GLU A 57 19.71 -3.32 6.09
N TYR A 58 19.42 -4.17 5.11
CA TYR A 58 19.92 -4.03 3.75
C TYR A 58 18.83 -3.81 2.73
N ALA A 59 17.61 -4.30 2.96
CA ALA A 59 16.55 -4.31 1.97
C ALA A 59 15.19 -4.00 2.60
N ALA A 60 14.50 -3.04 1.99
CA ALA A 60 13.13 -2.70 2.32
C ALA A 60 12.28 -2.61 1.03
N ILE A 61 11.03 -3.02 1.15
CA ILE A 61 10.00 -2.73 0.15
C ILE A 61 9.04 -1.73 0.78
N CYS A 62 8.97 -0.53 0.21
CA CYS A 62 8.12 0.55 0.66
C CYS A 62 6.89 0.67 -0.24
N LEU A 63 5.72 0.72 0.38
CA LEU A 63 4.47 1.00 -0.30
C LEU A 63 4.16 2.49 -0.16
N ARG A 64 3.93 3.15 -1.29
CA ARG A 64 3.66 4.57 -1.35
C ARG A 64 2.31 4.84 -2.02
N LEU A 65 1.52 5.70 -1.38
CA LEU A 65 0.30 6.24 -1.98
C LEU A 65 0.64 7.55 -2.69
N ARG A 66 0.26 7.67 -3.96
CA ARG A 66 0.44 8.89 -4.76
C ARG A 66 -0.86 9.35 -5.37
N ASN A 67 -0.87 10.62 -5.78
CA ASN A 67 -1.96 11.24 -6.53
C ASN A 67 -3.32 11.13 -5.83
N LEU A 68 -3.32 11.20 -4.49
CA LEU A 68 -4.53 11.14 -3.68
C LEU A 68 -5.44 12.33 -3.99
N LYS A 69 -6.71 12.05 -4.31
CA LYS A 69 -7.72 13.07 -4.59
C LYS A 69 -9.01 12.74 -3.86
N PHE A 70 -9.40 13.62 -2.94
CA PHE A 70 -10.71 13.58 -2.32
C PHE A 70 -11.73 14.21 -3.27
N ARG A 71 -12.75 13.44 -3.66
CA ARG A 71 -13.95 13.92 -4.34
C ARG A 71 -15.10 13.97 -3.35
N GLN A 72 -16.29 14.35 -3.84
CA GLN A 72 -17.49 14.42 -3.01
C GLN A 72 -17.90 13.07 -2.41
N THR A 73 -17.65 11.96 -3.14
CA THR A 73 -18.11 10.61 -2.75
C THR A 73 -17.04 9.53 -2.88
N THR A 74 -15.86 9.87 -3.39
CA THR A 74 -14.76 8.92 -3.58
C THR A 74 -13.42 9.48 -3.16
N LEU A 75 -12.52 8.57 -2.81
CA LEU A 75 -11.09 8.79 -2.71
C LEU A 75 -10.41 8.05 -3.86
N ASP A 76 -9.76 8.81 -4.73
CA ASP A 76 -8.95 8.27 -5.82
C ASP A 76 -7.47 8.31 -5.41
N GLY A 77 -6.69 7.33 -5.85
CA GLY A 77 -5.25 7.30 -5.60
C GLY A 77 -4.52 6.24 -6.42
N CYS A 78 -3.20 6.24 -6.36
CA CYS A 78 -2.36 5.20 -6.97
C CYS A 78 -1.40 4.62 -5.94
N VAL A 79 -1.03 3.36 -6.15
CA VAL A 79 -0.10 2.60 -5.31
C VAL A 79 1.16 2.28 -6.07
N GLU A 80 2.29 2.56 -5.45
CA GLU A 80 3.62 2.23 -5.95
C GLU A 80 4.37 1.42 -4.90
N LEU A 81 5.23 0.52 -5.37
CA LEU A 81 6.27 -0.10 -4.57
C LEU A 81 7.61 0.51 -4.91
N GLU A 82 8.35 0.89 -3.88
CA GLU A 82 9.73 1.34 -3.95
C GLU A 82 10.60 0.26 -3.31
N ALA A 83 11.62 -0.20 -4.02
CA ALA A 83 12.63 -1.09 -3.47
C ALA A 83 13.83 -0.27 -3.04
N GLU A 84 14.29 -0.51 -1.81
CA GLU A 84 15.48 0.12 -1.25
C GLU A 84 16.54 -0.94 -0.95
N LEU A 85 17.80 -0.63 -1.30
CA LEU A 85 18.97 -1.38 -0.89
C LEU A 85 19.95 -0.46 -0.17
N TYR A 86 20.42 -0.84 1.02
CA TYR A 86 21.27 0.00 1.88
C TYR A 86 20.70 1.41 2.08
N HIS A 87 19.37 1.53 2.28
CA HIS A 87 18.64 2.81 2.38
C HIS A 87 18.69 3.69 1.14
N VAL A 88 19.08 3.14 -0.02
CA VAL A 88 19.08 3.82 -1.31
C VAL A 88 17.97 3.25 -2.17
N HIS A 89 17.14 4.12 -2.75
CA HIS A 89 16.14 3.74 -3.72
C HIS A 89 16.79 3.13 -4.96
N VAL A 90 16.36 1.93 -5.34
CA VAL A 90 16.93 1.19 -6.49
C VAL A 90 15.91 0.85 -7.57
N ALA A 91 14.62 0.78 -7.24
CA ALA A 91 13.58 0.50 -8.22
C ALA A 91 12.21 0.99 -7.76
N THR A 92 11.35 1.34 -8.73
CA THR A 92 9.94 1.61 -8.51
C THR A 92 9.09 0.72 -9.40
N ALA A 93 8.04 0.13 -8.83
CA ALA A 93 7.00 -0.57 -9.56
C ALA A 93 5.64 0.11 -9.33
N HIS A 94 4.95 0.47 -10.41
CA HIS A 94 3.62 1.04 -10.34
C HIS A 94 2.59 -0.09 -10.31
N LEU A 95 1.93 -0.30 -9.17
CA LEU A 95 0.99 -1.41 -9.00
C LEU A 95 -0.38 -1.11 -9.63
N GLY A 96 -0.78 0.16 -9.65
CA GLY A 96 -2.05 0.59 -10.23
C GLY A 96 -2.72 1.69 -9.43
N CYS A 97 -3.95 2.03 -9.84
CA CYS A 97 -4.75 3.08 -9.21
C CYS A 97 -6.08 2.52 -8.71
N PHE A 98 -6.62 3.15 -7.67
CA PHE A 98 -7.86 2.78 -7.03
C PHE A 98 -8.81 3.99 -6.93
N SER A 99 -10.09 3.69 -6.83
CA SER A 99 -11.16 4.64 -6.53
C SER A 99 -12.10 3.96 -5.55
N ILE A 100 -12.09 4.40 -4.29
CA ILE A 100 -12.89 3.80 -3.22
C ILE A 100 -13.92 4.81 -2.71
N PRO A 101 -15.11 4.34 -2.28
CA PRO A 101 -16.09 5.20 -1.65
C PRO A 101 -15.58 5.72 -0.29
N ILE A 102 -15.96 6.96 0.05
CA ILE A 102 -15.69 7.60 1.36
C ILE A 102 -16.96 7.79 2.17
#